data_AF-A0A7J5ERP7-F1
#
_entry.id   AF-A0A7J5ERP7-F1
#
_cell.length_a   1.000
_cell.length_b   1.000
_cell.length_c   1.000
_cell.angle_alpha   90.00
_cell.angle_beta   90.00
_cell.angle_gamma   90.00
#
_symmetry.space_group_name_H-M   'P 1'
#
loop_
_entity.id
_entity.type
_entity.pdbx_description
1 polymer ?
#
loop_
_entity_poly.entity_id
_entity_poly.type
_entity_poly.pdbx_seq_one_letter_code
_entity_poly.pdbx_strand_id
1 'polypeptide(L)'
;VILVAFGSEEDGLHGSQHYAANPRRPLEEAVLMVNLDMVGRATFLSAKSYALAQAIVPSNAIGALATPGAAELTALAKELALREGRPIVAASDFGPLESLIRPQIEYRGDHKSFAERGVRYLWLSTSMHDDYHLPTDTADKVDPATVEAVGRIVVRIVTELP
;
A
#
# COMPACT_ATOMS: atom_id res chain seq x y z
N VAL A 1 -3.31 2.97 18.21
CA VAL A 1 -2.42 2.92 17.04
C VAL A 1 -1.11 2.28 17.45
N ILE A 2 -0.63 1.29 16.69
CA ILE A 2 0.70 0.69 16.86
C ILE A 2 1.46 0.97 15.56
N LEU A 3 2.65 1.56 15.66
CA LEU A 3 3.58 1.69 14.53
C LEU A 3 4.60 0.57 14.62
N VAL A 4 4.82 -0.12 13.49
CA VAL A 4 5.73 -1.26 13.42
C VAL A 4 6.55 -1.14 12.14
N ALA A 5 7.87 -1.37 12.25
CA ALA A 5 8.75 -1.58 11.12
C ALA A 5 9.17 -3.05 11.14
N PHE A 6 8.79 -3.81 10.12
CA PHE A 6 9.08 -5.24 10.04
C PHE A 6 10.50 -5.46 9.49
N GLY A 7 11.15 -6.51 9.97
CA GLY A 7 12.41 -7.00 9.41
C GLY A 7 12.18 -8.13 8.43
N SER A 8 13.10 -8.30 7.48
CA SER A 8 13.12 -9.44 6.53
C SER A 8 11.81 -9.60 5.74
N GLU A 9 11.25 -8.49 5.27
CA GLU A 9 10.10 -8.47 4.36
C GLU A 9 10.50 -9.13 3.03
N GLU A 10 11.58 -8.64 2.42
CA GLU A 10 12.08 -9.10 1.11
C GLU A 10 12.62 -10.54 1.08
N ASP A 11 12.84 -11.15 2.24
CA ASP A 11 13.27 -12.56 2.38
C ASP A 11 12.10 -13.50 2.69
N GLY A 12 10.85 -13.00 2.60
CA GLY A 12 9.64 -13.82 2.77
C GLY A 12 8.78 -13.42 3.98
N LEU A 13 8.71 -12.13 4.30
CA LEU A 13 7.81 -11.56 5.31
C LEU A 13 8.06 -12.06 6.74
N HIS A 14 9.29 -12.45 7.07
CA HIS A 14 9.57 -13.14 8.32
C HIS A 14 9.20 -12.30 9.56
N GLY A 15 9.45 -10.98 9.52
CA GLY A 15 9.11 -10.08 10.62
C GLY A 15 7.60 -9.95 10.85
N SER A 16 6.82 -9.72 9.79
CA SER A 16 5.37 -9.60 9.90
C SER A 16 4.70 -10.93 10.25
N GLN A 17 5.18 -12.05 9.70
CA GLN A 17 4.71 -13.39 10.07
C GLN A 17 4.96 -13.66 11.56
N HIS A 18 6.16 -13.33 12.06
CA HIS A 18 6.49 -13.49 13.47
C HIS A 18 5.59 -12.63 14.35
N TYR A 19 5.40 -11.36 14.01
CA TYR A 19 4.51 -10.46 14.76
C TYR A 19 3.06 -10.93 14.74
N ALA A 20 2.52 -11.30 13.58
CA ALA A 20 1.15 -11.80 13.45
C ALA A 20 0.93 -13.10 14.23
N ALA A 21 1.98 -13.91 14.40
CA ALA A 21 1.94 -15.11 15.25
C ALA A 21 2.09 -14.82 16.75
N ASN A 22 2.78 -13.73 17.12
CA ASN A 22 3.07 -13.36 18.51
C ASN A 22 2.74 -11.89 18.77
N PRO A 23 1.48 -11.46 18.58
CA PRO A 23 1.15 -10.05 18.56
C PRO A 23 1.15 -9.48 19.99
N ARG A 24 1.58 -8.22 20.14
CA ARG A 24 1.61 -7.54 21.46
C ARG A 24 0.22 -7.30 22.04
N ARG A 25 -0.80 -7.28 21.18
CA ARG A 25 -2.24 -7.21 21.50
C ARG A 25 -2.95 -8.27 20.67
N PRO A 26 -4.07 -8.85 21.12
CA PRO A 26 -4.85 -9.77 20.31
C PRO A 26 -5.17 -9.17 18.94
N LEU A 27 -4.98 -9.92 17.85
CA LEU A 27 -5.22 -9.42 16.50
C LEU A 27 -6.71 -9.18 16.24
N GLU A 28 -7.58 -9.83 17.00
CA GLU A 28 -9.03 -9.64 16.96
C GLU A 28 -9.43 -8.23 17.43
N GLU A 29 -8.56 -7.54 18.19
CA GLU A 29 -8.74 -6.13 18.55
C GLU A 29 -8.27 -5.18 17.43
N ALA A 30 -7.54 -5.67 16.42
CA ALA A 30 -7.03 -4.85 15.33
C ALA A 30 -8.15 -4.54 14.32
N VAL A 31 -8.56 -3.26 14.27
CA VAL A 31 -9.61 -2.79 13.34
C VAL A 31 -9.11 -2.77 11.90
N LEU A 32 -7.86 -2.34 11.69
CA LEU A 32 -7.25 -2.18 10.38
C LEU A 32 -5.72 -2.23 10.48
N MET A 33 -5.08 -2.89 9.52
CA MET A 33 -3.64 -2.82 9.26
C MET A 33 -3.38 -1.94 8.03
N VAL A 34 -2.65 -0.84 8.18
CA VAL A 34 -2.24 0.00 7.05
C VAL A 34 -0.80 -0.30 6.71
N ASN A 35 -0.55 -0.79 5.49
CA ASN A 35 0.79 -1.14 4.99
C ASN A 35 1.30 -0.06 4.06
N LEU A 36 2.45 0.53 4.38
CA LEU A 36 3.12 1.52 3.55
C LEU A 36 4.36 0.88 2.96
N ASP A 37 4.39 0.73 1.64
CA ASP A 37 5.46 0.01 0.96
C ASP A 37 5.75 0.69 -0.38
N MET A 38 7.00 1.08 -0.58
CA MET A 38 7.43 1.91 -1.71
C MET A 38 6.56 3.18 -1.88
N VAL A 39 6.47 4.03 -0.86
CA VAL A 39 5.66 5.27 -0.89
C VAL A 39 6.48 6.54 -1.19
N GLY A 40 7.69 6.37 -1.72
CA GLY A 40 8.66 7.45 -1.88
C GLY A 40 8.74 8.07 -3.27
N ARG A 41 8.24 7.45 -4.35
CA ARG A 41 8.44 7.97 -5.71
C ARG A 41 7.38 9.00 -6.10
N ALA A 42 7.77 10.00 -6.88
CA ALA A 42 6.83 10.99 -7.41
C ALA A 42 5.83 10.35 -8.39
N THR A 43 6.30 9.37 -9.17
CA THR A 43 5.57 8.79 -10.29
C THR A 43 5.11 7.37 -10.00
N PHE A 44 3.81 7.15 -10.13
CA PHE A 44 3.17 5.84 -10.03
C PHE A 44 3.54 4.94 -11.22
N LEU A 45 3.82 3.66 -10.94
CA LEU A 45 4.15 2.65 -11.97
C LEU A 45 5.30 3.10 -12.90
N SER A 46 6.36 3.67 -12.33
CA SER A 46 7.44 4.31 -13.09
C SER A 46 8.44 3.35 -13.72
N ALA A 47 8.34 2.04 -13.45
CA ALA A 47 9.12 1.03 -14.14
C ALA A 47 8.74 0.95 -15.63
N LYS A 48 9.73 0.83 -16.52
CA LYS A 48 9.52 0.76 -17.98
C LYS A 48 8.58 -0.37 -18.41
N SER A 49 8.59 -1.48 -17.68
CA SER A 49 7.69 -2.62 -17.91
C SER A 49 6.21 -2.27 -17.71
N TYR A 50 5.89 -1.18 -17.00
CA TYR A 50 4.54 -0.72 -16.73
C TYR A 50 4.08 0.43 -17.64
N ALA A 51 4.83 0.79 -18.70
CA ALA A 51 4.50 1.94 -19.55
C ALA A 51 3.05 1.95 -20.09
N LEU A 52 2.51 0.78 -20.45
CA LEU A 52 1.10 0.66 -20.89
C LEU A 52 0.10 0.93 -19.77
N ALA A 53 0.36 0.41 -18.57
CA ALA A 53 -0.49 0.63 -17.40
C ALA A 53 -0.41 2.10 -16.95
N GLN A 54 0.78 2.69 -17.00
CA GLN A 54 1.01 4.09 -16.67
C GLN A 54 0.25 5.05 -17.60
N ALA A 55 0.06 4.68 -18.88
CA ALA A 55 -0.66 5.52 -19.85
C ALA A 55 -2.16 5.68 -19.55
N ILE A 56 -2.74 4.81 -18.71
CA ILE A 56 -4.18 4.79 -18.40
C ILE A 56 -4.50 5.20 -16.95
N VAL A 57 -3.49 5.63 -16.18
CA VAL A 57 -3.66 6.08 -14.79
C VAL A 57 -2.99 7.44 -14.58
N PRO A 58 -3.41 8.24 -13.58
CA PRO A 58 -2.71 9.47 -13.24
C PRO A 58 -1.28 9.19 -12.79
N SER A 59 -0.31 9.91 -13.34
CA SER A 59 1.12 9.69 -13.03
C SER A 59 1.48 9.99 -11.57
N ASN A 60 0.74 10.87 -10.90
CA ASN A 60 0.92 11.22 -9.49
C ASN A 60 0.08 10.36 -8.52
N ALA A 61 -0.58 9.31 -9.02
CA ALA A 61 -1.44 8.47 -8.19
C ALA A 61 -0.67 7.73 -7.09
N ILE A 62 -1.42 7.20 -6.12
CA ILE A 62 -0.96 6.19 -5.18
C ILE A 62 -1.79 4.93 -5.44
N GLY A 63 -1.11 3.81 -5.65
CA GLY A 63 -1.73 2.50 -5.78
C GLY A 63 -2.30 2.06 -4.43
N ALA A 64 -3.46 1.41 -4.45
CA ALA A 64 -4.06 0.83 -3.25
C ALA A 64 -4.55 -0.60 -3.45
N LEU A 65 -4.43 -1.39 -2.37
CA LEU A 65 -5.07 -2.69 -2.25
C LEU A 65 -5.74 -2.79 -0.88
N ALA A 66 -7.05 -2.90 -0.86
CA ALA A 66 -7.82 -3.16 0.35
C ALA A 66 -8.25 -4.62 0.40
N THR A 67 -8.56 -5.08 1.62
CA THR A 67 -9.19 -6.39 1.87
C THR A 67 -10.36 -6.63 0.91
N PRO A 68 -10.47 -7.82 0.28
CA PRO A 68 -11.62 -8.16 -0.55
C PRO A 68 -12.95 -7.88 0.15
N GLY A 69 -13.86 -7.19 -0.55
CA GLY A 69 -15.16 -6.79 -0.01
C GLY A 69 -15.17 -5.51 0.83
N ALA A 70 -14.01 -4.91 1.14
CA ALA A 70 -13.92 -3.66 1.90
C ALA A 70 -13.99 -2.40 1.00
N ALA A 71 -15.03 -2.29 0.18
CA ALA A 71 -15.17 -1.20 -0.79
C ALA A 71 -15.25 0.18 -0.11
N GLU A 72 -15.81 0.24 1.10
CA GLU A 72 -15.88 1.43 1.94
C GLU A 72 -14.49 1.96 2.32
N LEU A 73 -13.51 1.08 2.52
CA LEU A 73 -12.15 1.47 2.85
C LEU A 73 -11.43 2.09 1.66
N THR A 74 -11.61 1.51 0.47
CA THR A 74 -11.12 2.07 -0.79
C THR A 74 -11.77 3.42 -1.08
N ALA A 75 -13.08 3.55 -0.86
CA ALA A 75 -13.81 4.80 -1.06
C ALA A 75 -13.32 5.91 -0.11
N LEU A 76 -13.15 5.59 1.18
CA LEU A 76 -12.58 6.50 2.17
C LEU A 76 -11.17 6.95 1.76
N ALA A 77 -10.28 6.00 1.42
CA ALA A 77 -8.92 6.33 1.00
C ALA A 77 -8.91 7.28 -0.21
N LYS A 78 -9.78 7.05 -1.19
CA LYS A 78 -9.93 7.92 -2.37
C LYS A 78 -10.39 9.32 -2.00
N GLU A 79 -11.43 9.44 -1.17
CA GLU A 79 -11.93 10.74 -0.74
C GLU A 79 -10.84 11.56 -0.04
N LEU A 80 -10.11 10.94 0.88
CA LEU A 80 -9.06 11.61 1.64
C LEU A 80 -7.87 11.98 0.75
N ALA A 81 -7.51 11.12 -0.19
CA ALA A 81 -6.38 11.35 -1.09
C ALA A 81 -6.62 12.47 -2.11
N LEU A 82 -7.88 12.73 -2.50
CA LEU A 82 -8.25 13.90 -3.30
C LEU A 82 -7.88 15.22 -2.60
N ARG A 83 -8.00 15.29 -1.27
CA ARG A 83 -7.64 16.48 -0.49
C ARG A 83 -6.14 16.75 -0.48
N GLU A 84 -5.33 15.70 -0.65
CA GLU A 84 -3.86 15.76 -0.67
C GLU A 84 -3.30 15.87 -2.10
N GLY A 85 -4.15 16.02 -3.12
CA GLY A 85 -3.74 16.24 -4.51
C GLY A 85 -3.11 15.01 -5.19
N ARG A 86 -3.22 13.82 -4.59
CA ARG A 86 -2.68 12.56 -5.13
C ARG A 86 -3.78 11.51 -5.17
N PRO A 87 -4.41 11.22 -6.32
CA PRO A 87 -5.53 10.31 -6.37
C PRO A 87 -5.12 8.87 -6.04
N ILE A 88 -6.01 8.13 -5.40
CA ILE A 88 -5.83 6.68 -5.19
C ILE A 88 -6.33 5.92 -6.41
N VAL A 89 -5.52 5.00 -6.91
CA VAL A 89 -5.90 4.00 -7.93
C VAL A 89 -5.86 2.63 -7.26
N ALA A 90 -7.02 2.04 -7.02
CA ALA A 90 -7.13 0.74 -6.37
C ALA A 90 -7.14 -0.39 -7.40
N ALA A 91 -6.69 -1.58 -7.01
CA ALA A 91 -6.79 -2.78 -7.86
C ALA A 91 -8.24 -3.04 -8.35
N SER A 92 -9.24 -2.74 -7.51
CA SER A 92 -10.67 -2.86 -7.83
C SER A 92 -11.15 -1.90 -8.92
N ASP A 93 -10.40 -0.84 -9.23
CA ASP A 93 -10.80 0.14 -10.24
C ASP A 93 -10.68 -0.40 -11.67
N PHE A 94 -9.93 -1.49 -11.82
CA PHE A 94 -9.74 -2.16 -13.09
C PHE A 94 -10.84 -3.20 -13.39
N GLY A 95 -11.86 -3.31 -12.53
CA GLY A 95 -13.03 -4.15 -12.76
C GLY A 95 -12.65 -5.62 -13.05
N PRO A 96 -13.05 -6.22 -14.18
CA PRO A 96 -12.70 -7.60 -14.52
C PRO A 96 -11.19 -7.91 -14.49
N LEU A 97 -10.35 -6.91 -14.78
CA LEU A 97 -8.89 -7.06 -14.77
C LEU A 97 -8.31 -7.16 -13.35
N GLU A 98 -9.08 -6.84 -12.30
CA GLU A 98 -8.65 -7.04 -10.91
C GLU A 98 -8.22 -8.48 -10.66
N SER A 99 -8.90 -9.45 -11.28
CA SER A 99 -8.56 -10.88 -11.18
C SER A 99 -7.17 -11.23 -11.73
N LEU A 100 -6.62 -10.40 -12.62
CA LEU A 100 -5.26 -10.53 -13.15
C LEU A 100 -4.26 -9.74 -12.31
N ILE A 101 -4.66 -8.60 -11.75
CA ILE A 101 -3.78 -7.67 -11.02
C ILE A 101 -3.59 -8.12 -9.57
N ARG A 102 -4.68 -8.38 -8.84
CA ARG A 102 -4.67 -8.65 -7.40
C ARG A 102 -3.71 -9.80 -7.03
N PRO A 103 -3.72 -10.97 -7.68
CA PRO A 103 -2.80 -12.05 -7.32
C PRO A 103 -1.31 -11.67 -7.41
N GLN A 104 -0.97 -10.67 -8.22
CA GLN A 104 0.40 -10.19 -8.37
C GLN A 104 0.85 -9.24 -7.26
N ILE A 105 -0.07 -8.71 -6.45
CA ILE A 105 0.24 -7.70 -5.41
C ILE A 105 -0.24 -8.08 -4.00
N GLU A 106 -1.27 -8.92 -3.88
CA GLU A 106 -1.88 -9.38 -2.61
C GLU A 106 -0.87 -10.03 -1.66
N TYR A 107 0.19 -10.62 -2.22
CA TYR A 107 1.16 -11.39 -1.45
C TYR A 107 2.54 -10.74 -1.37
N ARG A 108 2.65 -9.47 -1.78
CA ARG A 108 3.94 -8.77 -1.93
C ARG A 108 4.38 -7.92 -0.75
N GLY A 109 3.60 -7.83 0.32
CA GLY A 109 3.97 -7.02 1.48
C GLY A 109 3.42 -7.57 2.78
N ASP A 110 3.84 -6.96 3.89
CA ASP A 110 3.58 -7.43 5.26
C ASP A 110 2.08 -7.60 5.59
N HIS A 111 1.19 -6.84 4.93
CA HIS A 111 -0.27 -6.97 5.06
C HIS A 111 -0.77 -8.41 4.85
N LYS A 112 -0.10 -9.24 4.03
CA LYS A 112 -0.43 -10.65 3.85
C LYS A 112 -0.49 -11.40 5.18
N SER A 113 0.48 -11.19 6.06
CA SER A 113 0.57 -11.90 7.35
C SER A 113 -0.61 -11.57 8.28
N PHE A 114 -1.19 -10.38 8.13
CA PHE A 114 -2.38 -9.94 8.87
C PHE A 114 -3.66 -10.46 8.20
N ALA A 115 -3.73 -10.41 6.87
CA ALA A 115 -4.85 -10.93 6.09
C ALA A 115 -5.10 -12.43 6.35
N GLU A 116 -4.03 -13.24 6.43
CA GLU A 116 -4.10 -14.67 6.75
C GLU A 116 -4.66 -14.96 8.16
N ARG A 117 -4.68 -13.94 9.04
CA ARG A 117 -5.26 -13.99 10.39
C ARG A 117 -6.62 -13.30 10.48
N GLY A 118 -7.22 -12.92 9.34
CA GLY A 118 -8.53 -12.28 9.28
C GLY A 118 -8.54 -10.79 9.61
N VAL A 119 -7.37 -10.15 9.74
CA VAL A 119 -7.27 -8.70 9.99
C VAL A 119 -7.47 -7.96 8.66
N ARG A 120 -8.38 -6.98 8.66
CA ARG A 120 -8.58 -6.09 7.50
C ARG A 120 -7.34 -5.24 7.26
N TYR A 121 -7.05 -4.92 6.01
CA TYR A 121 -5.86 -4.19 5.61
C TYR A 121 -6.13 -3.18 4.50
N LEU A 122 -5.26 -2.17 4.43
CA LEU A 122 -5.09 -1.25 3.31
C LEU A 122 -3.60 -1.12 3.01
N TRP A 123 -3.18 -1.56 1.83
CA TRP A 123 -1.82 -1.39 1.33
C TRP A 123 -1.76 -0.19 0.38
N LEU A 124 -0.75 0.66 0.56
CA LEU A 124 -0.51 1.86 -0.25
C LEU A 124 0.90 1.84 -0.81
N SER A 125 1.05 2.17 -2.10
CA SER A 125 2.33 2.13 -2.81
C SER A 125 2.38 3.03 -4.04
N THR A 126 3.57 3.52 -4.38
CA THR A 126 3.86 4.10 -5.70
C THR A 126 4.19 3.05 -6.76
N SER A 127 4.22 1.77 -6.36
CA SER A 127 4.49 0.59 -7.17
C SER A 127 5.87 0.59 -7.83
N MET A 128 6.10 -0.36 -8.73
CA MET A 128 7.41 -0.69 -9.29
C MET A 128 8.07 0.51 -9.98
N HIS A 129 9.37 0.64 -9.78
CA HIS A 129 10.26 1.58 -10.45
C HIS A 129 11.53 0.88 -10.94
N ASP A 130 12.21 1.46 -11.92
CA ASP A 130 13.40 0.85 -12.55
C ASP A 130 14.57 0.60 -11.58
N ASP A 131 14.60 1.29 -10.44
CA ASP A 131 15.62 1.11 -9.40
C ASP A 131 15.31 0.00 -8.39
N TYR A 132 14.13 -0.62 -8.43
CA TYR A 132 13.71 -1.57 -7.39
C TYR A 132 14.66 -2.78 -7.29
N HIS A 133 15.05 -3.14 -6.06
CA HIS A 133 16.06 -4.18 -5.77
C HIS A 133 17.44 -3.92 -6.36
N LEU A 134 17.75 -2.67 -6.72
CA LEU A 134 19.07 -2.29 -7.23
C LEU A 134 19.79 -1.33 -6.28
N PRO A 135 21.13 -1.30 -6.28
CA PRO A 135 21.91 -0.30 -5.55
C PRO A 135 21.60 1.15 -5.94
N THR A 136 20.88 1.36 -7.04
CA THR A 136 20.44 2.67 -7.51
C THR A 136 19.14 3.15 -6.84
N ASP A 137 18.51 2.36 -5.96
CA ASP A 137 17.41 2.82 -5.11
C ASP A 137 17.94 3.68 -3.96
N THR A 138 18.18 4.95 -4.25
CA THR A 138 18.89 5.88 -3.38
C THR A 138 17.99 7.00 -2.87
N ALA A 139 18.33 7.54 -1.69
CA ALA A 139 17.49 8.50 -0.98
C ALA A 139 17.21 9.82 -1.74
N ASP A 140 18.11 10.23 -2.65
CA ASP A 140 17.93 11.41 -3.51
C ASP A 140 16.76 11.28 -4.50
N LYS A 141 16.26 10.06 -4.71
CA LYS A 141 15.13 9.79 -5.61
C LYS A 141 13.78 9.73 -4.88
N VAL A 142 13.79 9.90 -3.56
CA VAL A 142 12.57 10.04 -2.77
C VAL A 142 12.01 11.45 -2.98
N ASP A 143 10.74 11.51 -3.34
CA ASP A 143 9.96 12.75 -3.42
C ASP A 143 9.32 13.04 -2.04
N PRO A 144 9.77 14.08 -1.32
CA PRO A 144 9.21 14.40 0.00
C PRO A 144 7.72 14.72 -0.05
N ALA A 145 7.22 15.30 -1.15
CA ALA A 145 5.81 15.63 -1.32
C ALA A 145 4.93 14.37 -1.42
N THR A 146 5.38 13.30 -2.10
CA THR A 146 4.72 11.99 -2.04
C THR A 146 4.63 11.48 -0.61
N VAL A 147 5.75 11.46 0.11
CA VAL A 147 5.81 10.90 1.47
C VAL A 147 4.90 11.68 2.42
N GLU A 148 4.91 13.02 2.33
CA GLU A 148 4.02 13.88 3.11
C GLU A 148 2.54 13.60 2.80
N ALA A 149 2.16 13.54 1.52
CA ALA A 149 0.79 13.27 1.11
C ALA A 149 0.29 11.91 1.59
N VAL A 150 1.10 10.85 1.42
CA VAL A 150 0.77 9.52 1.93
C VAL A 150 0.65 9.53 3.46
N GLY A 151 1.57 10.20 4.16
CA GLY A 151 1.49 10.37 5.62
C GLY A 151 0.19 11.03 6.07
N ARG A 152 -0.23 12.12 5.40
CA ARG A 152 -1.50 12.81 5.69
C ARG A 152 -2.71 11.93 5.41
N ILE A 153 -2.73 11.19 4.30
CA ILE A 153 -3.79 10.22 3.99
C ILE A 153 -3.91 9.19 5.12
N VAL A 154 -2.79 8.60 5.56
CA VAL A 154 -2.77 7.57 6.61
C VAL A 154 -3.24 8.13 7.95
N VAL A 155 -2.76 9.31 8.35
CA VAL A 155 -3.21 9.97 9.58
C VAL A 155 -4.72 10.15 9.56
N ARG A 156 -5.27 10.66 8.45
CA ARG A 156 -6.71 10.85 8.29
C ARG A 156 -7.47 9.53 8.34
N ILE A 157 -7.02 8.50 7.64
CA ILE A 157 -7.64 7.16 7.69
C ILE A 157 -7.70 6.67 9.14
N VAL A 158 -6.61 6.79 9.90
CA VAL A 158 -6.56 6.31 11.29
C VAL A 158 -7.44 7.13 12.23
N THR A 159 -7.68 8.41 11.96
CA THR A 159 -8.50 9.30 12.81
C THR A 159 -9.96 9.38 12.40
N GLU A 160 -10.27 9.11 11.13
CA GLU A 160 -11.61 9.21 10.52
C GLU A 160 -12.24 7.83 10.27
N LEU A 161 -11.52 6.74 10.57
CA LEU A 161 -12.11 5.40 10.55
C LEU A 161 -13.27 5.34 11.57
N PRO A 162 -14.49 4.96 11.16
CA PRO A 162 -15.63 4.88 12.06
C PRO A 162 -15.48 3.79 13.12
#